data_AF-A0A162JDP6-F1
#
_entry.id   AF-A0A162JDP6-F1
#
_cell.length_a   1.000
_cell.length_b   1.000
_cell.length_c   1.000
_cell.angle_alpha   90.00
_cell.angle_beta   90.00
_cell.angle_gamma   90.00
#
_symmetry.space_group_name_H-M   'P 1'
#
loop_
_entity.id
_entity.type
_entity.pdbx_description
1 polymer ?
#
loop_
_entity_poly.entity_id
_entity_poly.type
_entity_poly.pdbx_seq_one_letter_code
_entity_poly.pdbx_strand_id
1 'polypeptide(L)'
;MDYFIEELKNKKIISTDDIKTMQEYINKKYFKIPSSEKAKMLSNTIHHILDTNLKELPESYRQTVKINTLKNTFSKNRASIFMYDIFLCCIKIEPLKKNFTKEITRWINANIENSVEEKDLNNYLGITNPKMNPVTDENLNNKITEPVSPNRTIETTAAPAIPFKLKFNKKLLIFSSIIFFVLISQVLGQVFFQKSLFKIPFYIASTSESGNSYLKDLVDQVTLKNAKKNFPNVYLPEYLKYQTIDEDKLKSYLSSRNSLLGKDPYFSTIMSTAREFNLNPILLFAITGQEQDFVPVNTPSASKIANNPFNVYHSWQEYNTDIKDSSRIAARTIINLSENMPKENNPFMWIGKEYAEDSNWGNGVQAIFEEINNYFALHSKK
;
A
#
# COMPACT_ATOMS: atom_id res chain seq x y z
N MET A 1 -1.46 -36.57 3.93
CA MET A 1 -0.51 -35.46 3.74
C MET A 1 -1.05 -34.11 4.22
N ASP A 2 -2.37 -33.95 4.41
CA ASP A 2 -2.96 -32.62 4.62
C ASP A 2 -3.25 -32.31 6.11
N TYR A 3 -2.52 -32.90 7.07
CA TYR A 3 -2.79 -32.73 8.50
C TYR A 3 -2.74 -31.25 8.92
N PHE A 4 -1.78 -30.50 8.38
CA PHE A 4 -1.64 -29.07 8.61
C PHE A 4 -2.81 -28.26 8.06
N ILE A 5 -3.45 -28.71 6.97
CA ILE A 5 -4.65 -28.06 6.42
C ILE A 5 -5.82 -28.19 7.40
N GLU A 6 -5.98 -29.35 8.04
CA GLU A 6 -7.01 -29.55 9.06
C GLU A 6 -6.72 -28.74 10.33
N GLU A 7 -5.46 -28.64 10.78
CA GLU A 7 -5.08 -27.74 11.87
C GLU A 7 -5.37 -26.26 11.53
N LEU A 8 -4.99 -25.79 10.33
CA LEU A 8 -5.27 -24.43 9.86
C LEU A 8 -6.78 -24.16 9.72
N LYS A 9 -7.59 -25.17 9.37
CA LYS A 9 -9.07 -25.07 9.33
C LYS A 9 -9.69 -25.01 10.72
N ASN A 10 -9.10 -25.68 11.72
CA ASN A 10 -9.60 -25.68 13.09
C ASN A 10 -9.15 -24.45 13.89
N LYS A 11 -8.02 -23.81 13.51
CA LYS A 11 -7.49 -22.63 14.20
C LYS A 11 -8.20 -21.34 13.79
N LYS A 12 -9.26 -20.99 14.53
CA LYS A 12 -10.01 -19.74 14.39
C LYS A 12 -9.16 -18.54 14.79
N ILE A 13 -9.20 -17.47 13.99
CA ILE A 13 -8.57 -16.18 14.30
C ILE A 13 -9.59 -15.21 14.93
N ILE A 14 -10.75 -15.06 14.29
CA ILE A 14 -11.80 -14.11 14.69
C ILE A 14 -13.14 -14.49 14.06
N SER A 15 -14.24 -14.43 14.83
CA SER A 15 -15.62 -14.58 14.37
C SER A 15 -16.43 -13.28 14.39
N THR A 16 -17.61 -13.32 13.77
CA THR A 16 -18.64 -12.29 13.92
C THR A 16 -19.09 -12.11 15.37
N ASP A 17 -19.09 -13.18 16.18
CA ASP A 17 -19.44 -13.12 17.60
C ASP A 17 -18.31 -12.52 18.43
N ASP A 18 -17.04 -12.78 18.08
CA ASP A 18 -15.88 -12.12 18.67
C ASP A 18 -15.92 -10.60 18.34
N ILE A 19 -16.24 -10.24 17.08
CA ILE A 19 -16.46 -8.85 16.63
C ILE A 19 -17.62 -8.19 17.39
N LYS A 20 -18.76 -8.89 17.55
CA LYS A 20 -19.92 -8.39 18.30
C LYS A 20 -19.56 -8.18 19.78
N THR A 21 -18.85 -9.12 20.39
CA THR A 21 -18.37 -9.02 21.78
C THR A 21 -17.43 -7.83 21.96
N MET A 22 -16.50 -7.62 21.03
CA MET A 22 -15.64 -6.43 21.01
C MET A 22 -16.45 -5.14 20.82
N GLN A 23 -17.43 -5.14 19.92
CA GLN A 23 -18.31 -3.99 19.70
C GLN A 23 -19.14 -3.64 20.94
N GLU A 24 -19.73 -4.63 21.61
CA GLU A 24 -20.47 -4.49 22.87
C GLU A 24 -19.57 -3.98 24.00
N TYR A 25 -18.35 -4.53 24.14
CA TYR A 25 -17.36 -4.06 25.10
C TYR A 25 -16.98 -2.59 24.84
N ILE A 26 -16.69 -2.22 23.59
CA ILE A 26 -16.38 -0.85 23.19
C ILE A 26 -17.58 0.07 23.46
N ASN A 27 -18.80 -0.37 23.13
CA ASN A 27 -20.05 0.37 23.38
C ASN A 27 -20.28 0.64 24.87
N LYS A 28 -20.05 -0.37 25.72
CA LYS A 28 -20.21 -0.27 27.18
C LYS A 28 -19.10 0.57 27.83
N LYS A 29 -17.84 0.29 27.51
CA LYS A 29 -16.68 0.95 28.13
C LYS A 29 -16.52 2.41 27.70
N TYR A 30 -16.79 2.69 26.42
CA TYR A 30 -16.65 4.03 25.83
C TYR A 30 -18.02 4.64 25.51
N PHE A 31 -19.00 4.47 26.39
CA PHE A 31 -20.40 4.86 26.10
C PHE A 31 -20.54 6.33 25.67
N LYS A 32 -19.75 7.24 26.25
CA LYS A 32 -19.70 8.68 25.95
C LYS A 32 -19.05 9.07 24.61
N ILE A 33 -18.35 8.16 23.95
CA ILE A 33 -17.69 8.42 22.64
C ILE A 33 -18.74 8.26 21.51
N PRO A 34 -18.66 8.97 20.37
CA PRO A 34 -19.58 8.74 19.25
C PRO A 34 -19.45 7.36 18.59
N SER A 35 -20.54 6.87 17.99
CA SER A 35 -20.59 5.55 17.35
C SER A 35 -19.61 5.37 16.18
N SER A 36 -19.30 6.45 15.45
CA SER A 36 -18.26 6.48 14.40
C SER A 36 -16.89 6.11 14.96
N GLU A 37 -16.53 6.67 16.10
CA GLU A 37 -15.23 6.44 16.75
C GLU A 37 -15.16 5.08 17.44
N LYS A 38 -16.28 4.55 17.93
CA LYS A 38 -16.38 3.15 18.37
C LYS A 38 -16.17 2.19 17.20
N ALA A 39 -16.69 2.50 16.01
CA ALA A 39 -16.44 1.72 14.80
C ALA A 39 -14.97 1.79 14.36
N LYS A 40 -14.31 2.95 14.51
CA LYS A 40 -12.86 3.11 14.30
C LYS A 40 -12.04 2.26 15.27
N MET A 41 -12.39 2.26 16.57
CA MET A 41 -11.76 1.38 17.56
C MET A 41 -11.91 -0.10 17.18
N LEU A 42 -13.13 -0.54 16.84
CA LEU A 42 -13.42 -1.91 16.43
C LEU A 42 -12.61 -2.31 15.18
N SER A 43 -12.58 -1.46 14.15
CA SER A 43 -11.80 -1.67 12.93
C SER A 43 -10.31 -1.81 13.22
N ASN A 44 -9.74 -0.91 14.03
CA ASN A 44 -8.34 -0.97 14.45
C ASN A 44 -8.02 -2.24 15.23
N THR A 45 -8.92 -2.72 16.10
CA THR A 45 -8.75 -3.98 16.83
C THR A 45 -8.77 -5.19 15.87
N ILE A 46 -9.70 -5.24 14.92
CA ILE A 46 -9.75 -6.30 13.90
C ILE A 46 -8.46 -6.30 13.06
N HIS A 47 -7.99 -5.13 12.63
CA HIS A 47 -6.73 -5.01 11.90
C HIS A 47 -5.52 -5.48 12.73
N HIS A 48 -5.44 -5.12 14.01
CA HIS A 48 -4.35 -5.53 14.89
C HIS A 48 -4.33 -7.06 15.15
N ILE A 49 -5.51 -7.67 15.32
CA ILE A 49 -5.65 -9.13 15.41
C ILE A 49 -5.09 -9.78 14.14
N LEU A 50 -5.52 -9.32 12.96
CA LEU A 50 -5.04 -9.87 11.69
C LEU A 50 -3.53 -9.66 11.48
N ASP A 51 -3.01 -8.45 11.68
CA ASP A 51 -1.58 -8.15 11.54
C ASP A 51 -0.71 -9.01 12.47
N THR A 52 -1.20 -9.32 13.68
CA THR A 52 -0.50 -10.22 14.62
C THR A 52 -0.38 -11.64 14.07
N ASN A 53 -1.39 -12.13 13.36
CA ASN A 53 -1.40 -13.45 12.74
C ASN A 53 -0.67 -13.50 11.38
N LEU A 54 -0.10 -12.37 10.90
CA LEU A 54 0.62 -12.28 9.62
C LEU A 54 2.14 -12.05 9.79
N LYS A 55 2.66 -12.06 11.02
CA LYS A 55 4.04 -11.65 11.37
C LYS A 55 5.18 -12.42 10.68
N GLU A 56 4.97 -13.66 10.29
CA GLU A 56 5.99 -14.50 9.63
C GLU A 56 5.95 -14.45 8.10
N LEU A 57 4.89 -13.86 7.51
CA LEU A 57 4.79 -13.68 6.06
C LEU A 57 5.70 -12.52 5.59
N PRO A 58 6.10 -12.46 4.31
CA PRO A 58 6.92 -11.36 3.80
C PRO A 58 6.17 -10.04 3.93
N GLU A 59 6.85 -9.00 4.46
CA GLU A 59 6.24 -7.72 4.80
C GLU A 59 5.48 -7.07 3.64
N SER A 60 6.07 -7.12 2.44
CA SER A 60 5.52 -6.61 1.18
C SER A 60 4.15 -7.22 0.81
N TYR A 61 3.81 -8.40 1.32
CA TYR A 61 2.54 -9.07 1.04
C TYR A 61 1.52 -9.02 2.18
N ARG A 62 1.91 -8.65 3.42
CA ARG A 62 1.02 -8.70 4.59
C ARG A 62 -0.26 -7.89 4.40
N GLN A 63 -0.18 -6.67 3.86
CA GLN A 63 -1.38 -5.85 3.58
C GLN A 63 -2.28 -6.49 2.51
N THR A 64 -1.70 -6.97 1.41
CA THR A 64 -2.45 -7.63 0.34
C THR A 64 -3.17 -8.88 0.85
N VAL A 65 -2.49 -9.72 1.64
CA VAL A 65 -3.08 -10.90 2.28
C VAL A 65 -4.19 -10.50 3.27
N LYS A 66 -3.98 -9.48 4.12
CA LYS A 66 -4.98 -8.97 5.06
C LYS A 66 -6.26 -8.50 4.37
N ILE A 67 -6.13 -7.64 3.36
CA ILE A 67 -7.25 -7.09 2.60
C ILE A 67 -8.00 -8.21 1.85
N ASN A 68 -7.26 -9.14 1.23
CA ASN A 68 -7.87 -10.27 0.52
C ASN A 68 -8.58 -11.24 1.47
N THR A 69 -8.05 -11.48 2.67
CA THR A 69 -8.70 -12.32 3.69
C THR A 69 -10.01 -11.70 4.15
N LEU A 70 -9.99 -10.41 4.52
CA LEU A 70 -11.20 -9.66 4.92
C LEU A 70 -12.29 -9.70 3.84
N LYS A 71 -11.94 -9.42 2.58
CA LYS A 71 -12.87 -9.48 1.43
C LYS A 71 -13.39 -10.91 1.19
N ASN A 72 -12.51 -11.91 1.17
CA ASN A 72 -12.90 -13.28 0.84
C ASN A 72 -13.79 -13.94 1.90
N THR A 73 -13.64 -13.55 3.17
CA THR A 73 -14.47 -14.09 4.26
C THR A 73 -15.76 -13.29 4.43
N PHE A 74 -15.67 -11.98 4.73
CA PHE A 74 -16.87 -11.21 5.09
C PHE A 74 -17.76 -10.86 3.89
N SER A 75 -17.21 -10.61 2.69
CA SER A 75 -18.03 -10.41 1.49
C SER A 75 -18.68 -11.69 0.95
N LYS A 76 -18.43 -12.84 1.58
CA LYS A 76 -19.09 -14.14 1.31
C LYS A 76 -19.97 -14.62 2.46
N ASN A 77 -20.36 -13.73 3.37
CA ASN A 77 -21.19 -14.02 4.55
C ASN A 77 -20.63 -15.15 5.44
N ARG A 78 -19.30 -15.39 5.45
CA ARG A 78 -18.69 -16.33 6.39
C ARG A 78 -18.60 -15.70 7.78
N ALA A 79 -19.04 -16.44 8.80
CA ALA A 79 -19.08 -15.97 10.19
C ALA A 79 -17.71 -15.98 10.90
N SER A 80 -16.63 -16.48 10.29
CA SER A 80 -15.31 -16.56 10.92
C SER A 80 -14.17 -16.58 9.91
N ILE A 81 -13.05 -15.96 10.29
CA ILE A 81 -11.74 -16.11 9.64
C ILE A 81 -10.96 -17.17 10.40
N PHE A 82 -10.47 -18.18 9.68
CA PHE A 82 -9.53 -19.18 10.16
C PHE A 82 -8.14 -18.96 9.57
N MET A 83 -7.11 -19.59 10.14
CA MET A 83 -5.76 -19.59 9.55
C MET A 83 -5.78 -20.11 8.11
N TYR A 84 -6.64 -21.08 7.81
CA TYR A 84 -6.83 -21.59 6.45
C TYR A 84 -7.30 -20.51 5.45
N ASP A 85 -8.07 -19.50 5.86
CA ASP A 85 -8.47 -18.41 4.96
C ASP A 85 -7.27 -17.51 4.59
N ILE A 86 -6.33 -17.30 5.52
CA ILE A 86 -5.06 -16.60 5.25
C ILE A 86 -4.21 -17.44 4.31
N PHE A 87 -4.02 -18.74 4.59
CA PHE A 87 -3.28 -19.65 3.73
C PHE A 87 -3.83 -19.67 2.29
N LEU A 88 -5.16 -19.77 2.14
CA LEU A 88 -5.84 -19.66 0.85
C LEU A 88 -5.60 -18.33 0.13
N CYS A 89 -5.39 -17.23 0.86
CA CYS A 89 -5.01 -15.95 0.27
C CYS A 89 -3.53 -15.93 -0.13
N CYS A 90 -2.64 -16.53 0.65
CA CYS A 90 -1.22 -16.65 0.32
C CYS A 90 -1.01 -17.43 -0.99
N ILE A 91 -1.62 -18.61 -1.13
CA ILE A 91 -1.43 -19.47 -2.30
C ILE A 91 -2.14 -18.96 -3.57
N LYS A 92 -3.07 -17.99 -3.46
CA LYS A 92 -3.71 -17.34 -4.62
C LYS A 92 -2.90 -16.19 -5.21
N ILE A 93 -1.92 -15.69 -4.48
CA ILE A 93 -1.02 -14.63 -4.95
C ILE A 93 0.18 -15.35 -5.57
N GLU A 94 0.16 -15.58 -6.89
CA GLU A 94 1.18 -16.39 -7.58
C GLU A 94 2.65 -16.00 -7.26
N PRO A 95 3.03 -14.70 -7.20
CA PRO A 95 4.39 -14.32 -6.78
C PRO A 95 4.75 -14.74 -5.35
N LEU A 96 3.77 -14.71 -4.43
CA LEU A 96 3.93 -15.12 -3.03
C LEU A 96 4.02 -16.65 -2.93
N LYS A 97 3.10 -17.36 -3.61
CA LYS A 97 3.10 -18.82 -3.71
C LYS A 97 4.41 -19.38 -4.27
N LYS A 98 4.97 -18.76 -5.31
CA LYS A 98 6.13 -19.29 -6.03
C LYS A 98 7.48 -18.92 -5.40
N ASN A 99 7.63 -17.69 -4.90
CA ASN A 99 8.95 -17.16 -4.51
C ASN A 99 9.20 -17.15 -3.00
N PHE A 100 8.19 -17.48 -2.18
CA PHE A 100 8.24 -17.35 -0.71
C PHE A 100 7.65 -18.58 0.01
N THR A 101 7.80 -19.77 -0.58
CA THR A 101 7.37 -21.06 0.02
C THR A 101 7.98 -21.28 1.40
N LYS A 102 9.24 -20.87 1.60
CA LYS A 102 9.94 -20.91 2.88
C LYS A 102 9.29 -20.01 3.94
N GLU A 103 8.92 -18.79 3.59
CA GLU A 103 8.21 -17.85 4.48
C GLU A 103 6.79 -18.35 4.79
N ILE A 104 6.10 -18.90 3.80
CA ILE A 104 4.79 -19.55 4.01
C ILE A 104 4.94 -20.75 4.96
N THR A 105 5.98 -21.58 4.79
CA THR A 105 6.26 -22.72 5.68
C THR A 105 6.57 -22.26 7.10
N ARG A 106 7.41 -21.22 7.28
CA ARG A 106 7.66 -20.61 8.59
C ARG A 106 6.38 -20.07 9.23
N TRP A 107 5.53 -19.40 8.44
CA TRP A 107 4.24 -18.90 8.90
C TRP A 107 3.27 -20.03 9.28
N ILE A 108 3.21 -21.13 8.52
CA ILE A 108 2.43 -22.32 8.88
C ILE A 108 2.91 -22.86 10.22
N ASN A 109 4.22 -23.11 10.37
CA ASN A 109 4.81 -23.71 11.57
C ASN A 109 4.74 -22.82 12.82
N ALA A 110 4.69 -21.50 12.67
CA ALA A 110 4.40 -20.58 13.78
C ALA A 110 2.93 -20.64 14.24
N ASN A 111 2.05 -21.29 13.47
CA ASN A 111 0.60 -21.28 13.67
C ASN A 111 -0.03 -22.67 13.80
N ILE A 112 0.71 -23.77 13.77
CA ILE A 112 0.20 -25.14 14.00
C ILE A 112 1.06 -25.88 15.04
N GLU A 113 0.61 -27.03 15.53
CA GLU A 113 1.35 -27.82 16.52
C GLU A 113 2.31 -28.81 15.84
N ASN A 114 1.87 -29.47 14.77
CA ASN A 114 2.70 -30.42 14.02
C ASN A 114 3.47 -29.69 12.91
N SER A 115 4.79 -29.57 13.03
CA SER A 115 5.61 -28.83 12.07
C SER A 115 5.65 -29.49 10.68
N VAL A 116 5.42 -28.68 9.64
CA VAL A 116 5.48 -29.05 8.21
C VAL A 116 6.87 -28.76 7.64
N GLU A 117 7.42 -29.69 6.86
CA GLU A 117 8.61 -29.43 6.05
C GLU A 117 8.26 -28.64 4.77
N GLU A 118 9.18 -27.79 4.30
CA GLU A 118 8.98 -27.03 3.05
C GLU A 118 8.73 -27.97 1.84
N LYS A 119 9.31 -29.17 1.87
CA LYS A 119 9.08 -30.25 0.89
C LYS A 119 7.61 -30.68 0.85
N ASP A 120 6.95 -30.82 2.00
CA ASP A 120 5.55 -31.24 2.07
C ASP A 120 4.62 -30.13 1.57
N LEU A 121 4.92 -28.87 1.88
CA LEU A 121 4.22 -27.73 1.30
C LEU A 121 4.42 -27.67 -0.22
N ASN A 122 5.64 -27.86 -0.72
CA ASN A 122 5.91 -27.86 -2.16
C ASN A 122 5.18 -29.00 -2.90
N ASN A 123 5.10 -30.19 -2.30
CA ASN A 123 4.28 -31.29 -2.79
C ASN A 123 2.79 -30.91 -2.85
N TYR A 124 2.24 -30.32 -1.78
CA TYR A 124 0.85 -29.86 -1.72
C TYR A 124 0.54 -28.77 -2.77
N LEU A 125 1.48 -27.85 -3.01
CA LEU A 125 1.32 -26.76 -3.99
C LEU A 125 1.55 -27.20 -5.45
N GLY A 126 1.96 -28.45 -5.69
CA GLY A 126 2.33 -28.95 -7.02
C GLY A 126 3.64 -28.36 -7.57
N ILE A 127 4.50 -27.84 -6.70
CA ILE A 127 5.78 -27.22 -7.07
C ILE A 127 6.85 -28.33 -7.13
N THR A 128 6.87 -29.07 -8.24
CA THR A 128 7.96 -30.01 -8.53
C THR A 128 9.18 -29.22 -9.01
N ASN A 129 10.31 -29.34 -8.29
CA ASN A 129 11.59 -28.90 -8.82
C ASN A 129 11.85 -29.58 -10.17
N PRO A 130 12.25 -28.84 -11.24
CA PRO A 130 12.76 -29.49 -12.43
C PRO A 130 13.97 -30.32 -12.03
N LYS A 131 13.96 -31.62 -12.35
CA LYS A 131 15.13 -32.48 -12.14
C LYS A 131 16.28 -31.89 -12.95
N MET A 132 17.28 -31.37 -12.26
CA MET A 132 18.58 -31.07 -12.83
C MET A 132 19.24 -32.43 -13.11
N ASN A 133 18.89 -33.04 -14.24
CA ASN A 133 19.59 -34.22 -14.74
C ASN A 133 21.04 -33.77 -15.03
N PRO A 134 22.06 -34.41 -14.45
CA PRO A 134 23.42 -34.22 -14.93
C PRO A 134 23.47 -34.74 -16.37
N VAL A 135 23.93 -33.89 -17.29
CA VAL A 135 24.26 -34.33 -18.65
C VAL A 135 25.53 -35.15 -18.54
N THR A 136 25.41 -36.46 -18.73
CA THR A 136 26.51 -37.33 -19.14
C THR A 136 26.28 -37.71 -20.58
N ASP A 137 27.13 -37.21 -21.47
CA ASP A 137 27.20 -37.63 -22.86
C ASP A 137 27.52 -39.13 -22.93
N GLU A 138 26.79 -39.89 -23.76
CA GLU A 138 27.39 -40.95 -24.57
C GLU A 138 26.46 -41.45 -25.70
N ASN A 139 27.08 -41.67 -26.88
CA ASN A 139 26.66 -42.59 -27.96
C ASN A 139 25.46 -42.24 -28.88
N LEU A 140 25.74 -41.30 -29.81
CA LEU A 140 25.88 -41.49 -31.27
C LEU A 140 25.10 -42.59 -32.05
N ASN A 141 24.83 -42.25 -33.33
CA ASN A 141 24.54 -43.10 -34.52
C ASN A 141 23.09 -43.63 -34.74
N ASN A 142 22.52 -43.65 -35.96
CA ASN A 142 23.10 -43.43 -37.32
C ASN A 142 22.04 -43.08 -38.41
N LYS A 143 22.46 -42.32 -39.46
CA LYS A 143 21.97 -42.21 -40.88
C LYS A 143 20.45 -42.00 -41.18
N ILE A 144 19.97 -41.00 -41.95
CA ILE A 144 20.35 -40.36 -43.24
C ILE A 144 20.19 -41.24 -44.50
N THR A 145 19.17 -40.97 -45.34
CA THR A 145 19.27 -40.65 -46.80
C THR A 145 17.92 -40.19 -47.42
N GLU A 146 17.99 -39.18 -48.30
CA GLU A 146 16.94 -38.59 -49.19
C GLU A 146 16.87 -39.30 -50.59
N PRO A 147 16.09 -38.94 -51.66
CA PRO A 147 15.42 -37.64 -51.99
C PRO A 147 14.04 -37.59 -52.76
N VAL A 148 13.34 -36.44 -52.63
CA VAL A 148 12.73 -35.52 -53.67
C VAL A 148 12.74 -35.99 -55.15
N SER A 149 11.74 -35.86 -56.06
CA SER A 149 10.32 -35.37 -56.17
C SER A 149 9.80 -35.69 -57.62
N PRO A 150 8.81 -35.03 -58.32
CA PRO A 150 7.54 -34.33 -57.98
C PRO A 150 6.29 -34.74 -58.84
N ASN A 151 5.03 -34.43 -58.43
CA ASN A 151 4.04 -33.70 -59.28
C ASN A 151 2.68 -33.32 -58.63
N ARG A 152 1.96 -32.44 -59.33
CA ARG A 152 0.74 -31.64 -59.03
C ARG A 152 -0.58 -32.35 -58.63
N THR A 153 -1.32 -31.70 -57.71
CA THR A 153 -2.78 -31.32 -57.68
C THR A 153 -3.84 -32.39 -58.06
N ILE A 154 -5.00 -32.57 -57.40
CA ILE A 154 -6.17 -31.65 -57.29
C ILE A 154 -7.17 -32.09 -56.17
N GLU A 155 -7.90 -31.10 -55.63
CA GLU A 155 -9.21 -31.10 -54.93
C GLU A 155 -9.42 -31.46 -53.44
N THR A 156 -10.26 -30.58 -52.86
CA THR A 156 -10.77 -30.54 -51.49
C THR A 156 -12.20 -31.06 -51.47
N THR A 157 -12.53 -32.01 -50.59
CA THR A 157 -13.89 -32.20 -50.08
C THR A 157 -13.85 -32.44 -48.57
N ALA A 158 -14.91 -32.01 -47.86
CA ALA A 158 -14.93 -31.93 -46.40
C ALA A 158 -16.13 -32.66 -45.78
N ALA A 159 -16.07 -32.81 -44.44
CA ALA A 159 -17.14 -33.22 -43.52
C ALA A 159 -17.36 -34.76 -43.36
N PRO A 160 -17.97 -35.22 -42.23
CA PRO A 160 -18.63 -34.44 -41.17
C PRO A 160 -18.20 -34.72 -39.72
N ALA A 161 -18.54 -33.79 -38.82
CA ALA A 161 -18.57 -33.99 -37.38
C ALA A 161 -19.99 -34.32 -36.88
N ILE A 162 -20.11 -35.18 -35.86
CA ILE A 162 -21.39 -35.65 -35.30
C ILE A 162 -21.96 -34.61 -34.31
N PRO A 163 -23.25 -34.20 -34.41
CA PRO A 163 -23.83 -33.18 -33.53
C PRO A 163 -24.45 -33.78 -32.25
N PHE A 164 -23.97 -33.37 -31.08
CA PHE A 164 -24.62 -33.68 -29.80
C PHE A 164 -25.73 -32.64 -29.50
N LYS A 165 -27.00 -33.04 -29.62
CA LYS A 165 -28.16 -32.15 -29.35
C LYS A 165 -28.55 -32.19 -27.87
N LEU A 166 -28.28 -31.10 -27.13
CA LEU A 166 -28.86 -30.89 -25.80
C LEU A 166 -30.24 -30.20 -25.92
N LYS A 167 -31.30 -30.80 -25.38
CA LYS A 167 -32.66 -30.23 -25.40
C LYS A 167 -32.82 -29.20 -24.26
N PHE A 168 -33.05 -27.94 -24.61
CA PHE A 168 -33.44 -26.89 -23.65
C PHE A 168 -34.96 -26.80 -23.46
N ASN A 169 -35.39 -26.71 -22.20
CA ASN A 169 -36.80 -26.61 -21.81
C ASN A 169 -37.31 -25.15 -21.94
N LYS A 170 -38.36 -24.92 -22.74
CA LYS A 170 -38.81 -23.57 -23.14
C LYS A 170 -39.49 -22.69 -22.07
N LYS A 171 -39.45 -23.07 -20.78
CA LYS A 171 -40.06 -22.28 -19.68
C LYS A 171 -39.11 -21.38 -18.88
N LEU A 172 -37.82 -21.30 -19.26
CA LEU A 172 -36.83 -20.45 -18.58
C LEU A 172 -36.20 -19.40 -19.52
N LEU A 173 -37.03 -18.65 -20.25
CA LEU A 173 -36.56 -17.74 -21.32
C LEU A 173 -37.23 -16.35 -21.33
N ILE A 174 -37.61 -15.83 -20.16
CA ILE A 174 -38.13 -14.45 -20.02
C ILE A 174 -37.28 -13.56 -19.08
N PHE A 175 -36.45 -14.12 -18.20
CA PHE A 175 -35.50 -13.35 -17.37
C PHE A 175 -34.06 -13.28 -17.91
N SER A 176 -33.81 -13.80 -19.12
CA SER A 176 -32.46 -13.88 -19.72
C SER A 176 -32.07 -12.66 -20.57
N SER A 177 -33.04 -11.92 -21.14
CA SER A 177 -32.77 -10.81 -22.06
C SER A 177 -32.26 -9.53 -21.38
N ILE A 178 -32.70 -9.24 -20.15
CA ILE A 178 -32.26 -8.06 -19.40
C ILE A 178 -30.82 -8.23 -18.88
N ILE A 179 -30.48 -9.43 -18.40
CA ILE A 179 -29.15 -9.73 -17.84
C ILE A 179 -28.06 -9.69 -18.93
N PHE A 180 -28.37 -10.12 -20.16
CA PHE A 180 -27.40 -10.12 -21.26
C PHE A 180 -27.01 -8.70 -21.74
N PHE A 181 -27.96 -7.75 -21.77
CA PHE A 181 -27.66 -6.35 -22.09
C PHE A 181 -26.83 -5.65 -21.00
N VAL A 182 -27.08 -5.97 -19.72
CA VAL A 182 -26.26 -5.46 -18.61
C VAL A 182 -24.83 -6.00 -18.65
N LEU A 183 -24.63 -7.27 -19.04
CA LEU A 183 -23.28 -7.84 -19.14
C LEU A 183 -22.47 -7.28 -20.32
N ILE A 184 -23.09 -7.00 -21.47
CA ILE A 184 -22.38 -6.40 -22.62
C ILE A 184 -21.97 -4.95 -22.34
N SER A 185 -22.79 -4.16 -21.63
CA SER A 185 -22.40 -2.81 -21.22
C SER A 185 -21.22 -2.81 -20.24
N GLN A 186 -21.07 -3.88 -19.44
CA GLN A 186 -19.91 -4.05 -18.56
C GLN A 186 -18.63 -4.47 -19.32
N VAL A 187 -18.72 -5.22 -20.42
CA VAL A 187 -17.53 -5.63 -21.21
C VAL A 187 -17.00 -4.48 -22.08
N LEU A 188 -17.86 -3.69 -22.73
CA LEU A 188 -17.44 -2.46 -23.40
C LEU A 188 -17.00 -1.39 -22.40
N GLY A 189 -17.61 -1.36 -21.21
CA GLY A 189 -17.14 -0.56 -20.08
C GLY A 189 -15.72 -0.92 -19.64
N GLN A 190 -15.31 -2.20 -19.66
CA GLN A 190 -14.03 -2.63 -19.09
C GLN A 190 -12.78 -2.10 -19.80
N VAL A 191 -12.84 -1.68 -21.07
CA VAL A 191 -11.72 -1.01 -21.75
C VAL A 191 -11.57 0.47 -21.31
N PHE A 192 -12.61 1.08 -20.74
CA PHE A 192 -12.57 2.44 -20.19
C PHE A 192 -12.59 2.50 -18.64
N PHE A 193 -13.08 1.46 -17.95
CA PHE A 193 -13.23 1.45 -16.48
C PHE A 193 -11.99 1.00 -15.70
N GLN A 194 -10.95 0.48 -16.36
CA GLN A 194 -9.70 0.08 -15.68
C GLN A 194 -8.87 1.29 -15.16
N LYS A 195 -9.34 2.53 -15.34
CA LYS A 195 -8.74 3.75 -14.77
C LYS A 195 -9.65 4.56 -13.83
N SER A 196 -10.86 4.10 -13.48
CA SER A 196 -11.87 4.96 -12.82
C SER A 196 -12.62 4.37 -11.61
N LEU A 197 -12.01 3.44 -10.86
CA LEU A 197 -12.58 2.93 -9.59
C LEU A 197 -11.66 3.07 -8.35
N PHE A 198 -10.57 3.85 -8.46
CA PHE A 198 -9.71 4.23 -7.32
C PHE A 198 -9.69 5.76 -7.05
N LYS A 199 -10.68 6.50 -7.54
CA LYS A 199 -10.89 7.93 -7.23
C LYS A 199 -12.24 8.18 -6.56
N ILE A 200 -12.36 7.71 -5.32
CA ILE A 200 -13.28 8.31 -4.34
C ILE A 200 -12.41 8.75 -3.17
N PRO A 201 -12.12 10.07 -3.01
CA PRO A 201 -11.61 10.55 -1.73
C PRO A 201 -12.70 10.30 -0.69
N PHE A 202 -12.31 9.76 0.46
CA PHE A 202 -13.22 9.45 1.57
C PHE A 202 -13.68 10.78 2.20
N TYR A 203 -14.71 11.40 1.60
CA TYR A 203 -15.40 12.54 2.20
C TYR A 203 -16.05 12.07 3.50
N ILE A 204 -15.51 12.53 4.63
CA ILE A 204 -16.12 12.36 5.93
C ILE A 204 -17.42 13.15 5.93
N ALA A 205 -18.54 12.45 5.81
CA ALA A 205 -19.85 13.04 6.10
C ALA A 205 -19.88 13.47 7.57
N SER A 206 -20.27 14.72 7.79
CA SER A 206 -20.24 15.41 9.08
C SER A 206 -21.01 14.70 10.20
N THR A 207 -20.44 14.67 11.42
CA THR A 207 -21.19 14.73 12.69
C THR A 207 -20.24 14.95 13.89
N SER A 208 -20.47 16.03 14.64
CA SER A 208 -19.83 16.44 15.92
C SER A 208 -18.28 16.56 15.93
N GLU A 209 -17.79 17.81 16.03
CA GLU A 209 -16.36 18.15 16.08
C GLU A 209 -15.62 17.53 17.28
N SER A 210 -16.28 17.44 18.44
CA SER A 210 -15.66 17.03 19.72
C SER A 210 -15.25 15.55 19.79
N GLY A 211 -15.84 14.65 18.99
CA GLY A 211 -15.44 13.24 18.98
C GLY A 211 -14.27 12.99 18.03
N ASN A 212 -14.28 13.69 16.90
CA ASN A 212 -13.30 13.57 15.82
C ASN A 212 -11.92 14.10 16.26
N SER A 213 -11.88 15.18 17.06
CA SER A 213 -10.63 15.65 17.68
C SER A 213 -10.00 14.57 18.56
N TYR A 214 -10.75 13.94 19.47
CA TYR A 214 -10.18 12.98 20.42
C TYR A 214 -9.57 11.72 19.77
N LEU A 215 -10.17 11.17 18.69
CA LEU A 215 -9.57 10.04 17.97
C LEU A 215 -8.68 10.45 16.79
N LYS A 216 -8.64 11.73 16.39
CA LYS A 216 -7.48 12.29 15.65
C LYS A 216 -6.29 12.32 16.62
N ASP A 217 -6.45 12.95 17.78
CA ASP A 217 -5.42 13.08 18.81
C ASP A 217 -4.89 11.74 19.30
N LEU A 218 -5.74 10.73 19.56
CA LEU A 218 -5.26 9.41 19.99
C LEU A 218 -4.48 8.67 18.89
N VAL A 219 -4.93 8.73 17.64
CA VAL A 219 -4.20 8.15 16.50
C VAL A 219 -2.91 8.91 16.25
N ASP A 220 -2.93 10.23 16.35
CA ASP A 220 -1.77 11.10 16.23
C ASP A 220 -0.75 10.78 17.33
N GLN A 221 -1.16 10.64 18.59
CA GLN A 221 -0.30 10.25 19.71
C GLN A 221 0.31 8.85 19.54
N VAL A 222 -0.49 7.84 19.14
CA VAL A 222 0.02 6.48 18.91
C VAL A 222 0.98 6.44 17.72
N THR A 223 0.65 7.15 16.63
CA THR A 223 1.50 7.24 15.45
C THR A 223 2.80 7.96 15.78
N LEU A 224 2.75 9.06 16.54
CA LEU A 224 3.94 9.79 16.98
C LEU A 224 4.80 9.00 17.97
N LYS A 225 4.20 8.22 18.87
CA LYS A 225 4.94 7.32 19.76
C LYS A 225 5.70 6.25 18.96
N ASN A 226 5.09 5.71 17.91
CA ASN A 226 5.74 4.75 17.02
C ASN A 226 6.81 5.42 16.14
N ALA A 227 6.54 6.63 15.62
CA ALA A 227 7.50 7.40 14.84
C ALA A 227 8.74 7.77 15.66
N LYS A 228 8.57 8.31 16.88
CA LYS A 228 9.69 8.60 17.81
C LYS A 228 10.48 7.36 18.23
N LYS A 229 9.87 6.16 18.17
CA LYS A 229 10.56 4.89 18.40
C LYS A 229 11.38 4.43 17.19
N ASN A 230 10.80 4.53 15.99
CA ASN A 230 11.41 4.03 14.75
C ASN A 230 12.44 5.01 14.17
N PHE A 231 12.18 6.31 14.32
CA PHE A 231 12.98 7.44 13.87
C PHE A 231 13.21 8.39 15.06
N PRO A 232 14.09 8.03 16.01
CA PRO A 232 14.35 8.85 17.20
C PRO A 232 15.03 10.18 16.84
N ASN A 233 15.66 10.27 15.66
CA ASN A 233 16.27 11.46 15.09
C ASN A 233 17.20 12.17 16.09
N VAL A 234 18.09 11.39 16.71
CA VAL A 234 18.88 11.81 17.89
C VAL A 234 19.81 13.01 17.62
N TYR A 235 20.21 13.21 16.37
CA TYR A 235 21.05 14.33 15.93
C TYR A 235 20.26 15.56 15.47
N LEU A 236 18.96 15.44 15.20
CA LEU A 236 18.13 16.60 14.87
C LEU A 236 17.71 17.34 16.16
N PRO A 237 17.71 18.69 16.16
CA PRO A 237 17.17 19.46 17.27
C PRO A 237 15.64 19.32 17.33
N GLU A 238 15.04 19.50 18.51
CA GLU A 238 13.61 19.22 18.72
C GLU A 238 12.67 20.11 17.86
N TYR A 239 13.14 21.27 17.39
CA TYR A 239 12.37 22.12 16.47
C TYR A 239 12.30 21.59 15.03
N LEU A 240 13.19 20.67 14.63
CA LEU A 240 13.15 19.96 13.35
C LEU A 240 12.52 18.56 13.44
N LYS A 241 12.23 18.07 14.65
CA LYS A 241 11.42 16.86 14.85
C LYS A 241 9.93 17.19 14.71
N TYR A 242 9.08 16.16 14.65
CA TYR A 242 7.66 16.38 14.42
C TYR A 242 7.02 17.26 15.49
N GLN A 243 6.35 18.32 15.01
CA GLN A 243 5.47 19.17 15.79
C GLN A 243 4.07 19.12 15.20
N THR A 244 3.05 19.10 16.06
CA THR A 244 1.67 19.33 15.64
C THR A 244 1.54 20.79 15.22
N ILE A 245 1.07 21.03 14.00
CA ILE A 245 0.92 22.36 13.43
C ILE A 245 -0.56 22.64 13.08
N ASP A 246 -0.89 23.92 12.96
CA ASP A 246 -2.16 24.38 12.40
C ASP A 246 -2.17 24.10 10.87
N GLU A 247 -2.83 23.02 10.48
CA GLU A 247 -2.91 22.56 9.09
C GLU A 247 -3.61 23.59 8.18
N ASP A 248 -4.55 24.37 8.70
CA ASP A 248 -5.32 25.33 7.93
C ASP A 248 -4.53 26.64 7.71
N LYS A 249 -3.72 27.08 8.68
CA LYS A 249 -2.71 28.12 8.45
C LYS A 249 -1.71 27.71 7.38
N LEU A 250 -1.20 26.46 7.41
CA LEU A 250 -0.23 26.02 6.40
C LEU A 250 -0.86 25.97 5.00
N LYS A 251 -2.10 25.47 4.88
CA LYS A 251 -2.86 25.54 3.60
C LYS A 251 -3.10 26.98 3.16
N SER A 252 -3.33 27.91 4.08
CA SER A 252 -3.53 29.34 3.77
C SER A 252 -2.24 29.99 3.27
N TYR A 253 -1.09 29.68 3.89
CA TYR A 253 0.24 30.08 3.41
C TYR A 253 0.54 29.50 2.02
N LEU A 254 0.33 28.20 1.82
CA LEU A 254 0.52 27.56 0.51
C LEU A 254 -0.42 28.16 -0.55
N SER A 255 -1.65 28.51 -0.17
CA SER A 255 -2.59 29.19 -1.07
C SER A 255 -2.14 30.60 -1.47
N SER A 256 -1.49 31.35 -0.57
CA SER A 256 -0.92 32.67 -0.90
C SER A 256 0.27 32.59 -1.87
N ARG A 257 0.96 31.44 -1.90
CA ARG A 257 1.97 31.07 -2.91
C ARG A 257 1.41 30.43 -4.18
N ASN A 258 0.07 30.41 -4.37
CA ASN A 258 -0.60 29.69 -5.47
C ASN A 258 -0.20 28.20 -5.58
N SER A 259 0.19 27.57 -4.47
CA SER A 259 0.80 26.24 -4.45
C SER A 259 -0.19 25.11 -4.78
N LEU A 260 0.25 24.17 -5.61
CA LEU A 260 -0.45 22.89 -5.81
C LEU A 260 -0.32 21.96 -4.59
N LEU A 261 0.74 22.09 -3.80
CA LEU A 261 1.03 21.25 -2.63
C LEU A 261 0.08 21.50 -1.44
N GLY A 262 -0.69 22.60 -1.44
CA GLY A 262 -1.78 22.83 -0.51
C GLY A 262 -3.03 21.96 -0.75
N LYS A 263 -3.06 21.19 -1.85
CA LYS A 263 -4.18 20.33 -2.25
C LYS A 263 -3.87 18.85 -2.02
N ASP A 264 -4.89 18.04 -1.79
CA ASP A 264 -4.74 16.59 -1.73
C ASP A 264 -4.56 15.97 -3.13
N PRO A 265 -3.76 14.89 -3.26
CA PRO A 265 -3.15 14.11 -2.19
C PRO A 265 -1.82 14.66 -1.64
N TYR A 266 -1.29 15.75 -2.22
CA TYR A 266 0.05 16.25 -1.91
C TYR A 266 0.18 16.68 -0.45
N PHE A 267 -0.74 17.52 0.04
CA PHE A 267 -0.71 18.04 1.41
C PHE A 267 -0.73 16.91 2.45
N SER A 268 -1.75 16.06 2.44
CA SER A 268 -1.88 14.94 3.39
C SER A 268 -0.74 13.94 3.29
N THR A 269 -0.14 13.73 2.11
CA THR A 269 1.00 12.82 1.95
C THR A 269 2.27 13.38 2.58
N ILE A 270 2.60 14.66 2.37
CA ILE A 270 3.75 15.31 3.01
C ILE A 270 3.56 15.33 4.54
N MET A 271 2.37 15.69 5.03
CA MET A 271 2.03 15.66 6.46
C MET A 271 2.15 14.26 7.07
N SER A 272 1.69 13.22 6.36
CA SER A 272 1.81 11.82 6.79
C SER A 272 3.28 11.36 6.84
N THR A 273 4.08 11.77 5.85
CA THR A 273 5.51 11.47 5.80
C THR A 273 6.28 12.15 6.94
N ALA A 274 6.04 13.45 7.17
CA ALA A 274 6.60 14.16 8.31
C ALA A 274 6.30 13.44 9.63
N ARG A 275 5.06 12.97 9.80
CA ARG A 275 4.64 12.19 10.97
C ARG A 275 5.33 10.84 11.09
N GLU A 276 5.40 10.06 10.00
CA GLU A 276 6.04 8.74 10.00
C GLU A 276 7.53 8.82 10.37
N PHE A 277 8.25 9.79 9.79
CA PHE A 277 9.69 9.96 9.96
C PHE A 277 10.07 10.86 11.14
N ASN A 278 9.11 11.29 11.96
CA ASN A 278 9.33 12.17 13.12
C ASN A 278 10.07 13.48 12.75
N LEU A 279 9.71 14.09 11.62
CA LEU A 279 10.24 15.36 11.13
C LEU A 279 9.19 16.48 11.23
N ASN A 280 9.62 17.72 11.41
CA ASN A 280 8.73 18.87 11.40
C ASN A 280 8.08 19.00 10.01
N PRO A 281 6.74 19.05 9.89
CA PRO A 281 6.11 19.24 8.58
C PRO A 281 6.56 20.52 7.86
N ILE A 282 6.81 21.61 8.60
CA ILE A 282 7.29 22.87 8.05
C ILE A 282 8.66 22.70 7.38
N LEU A 283 9.54 21.82 7.87
CA LEU A 283 10.82 21.51 7.23
C LEU A 283 10.62 20.89 5.84
N LEU A 284 9.72 19.92 5.71
CA LEU A 284 9.45 19.29 4.41
C LEU A 284 8.86 20.30 3.42
N PHE A 285 7.88 21.12 3.84
CA PHE A 285 7.34 22.16 2.97
C PHE A 285 8.36 23.27 2.64
N ALA A 286 9.25 23.63 3.56
CA ALA A 286 10.32 24.60 3.30
C ALA A 286 11.30 24.12 2.23
N ILE A 287 11.66 22.83 2.23
CA ILE A 287 12.45 22.22 1.15
C ILE A 287 11.68 22.31 -0.19
N THR A 288 10.39 22.00 -0.24
CA THR A 288 9.61 22.17 -1.49
C THR A 288 9.49 23.64 -1.96
N GLY A 289 9.60 24.59 -1.02
CA GLY A 289 9.72 26.02 -1.34
C GLY A 289 11.06 26.34 -2.00
N GLN A 290 12.17 25.87 -1.42
CA GLN A 290 13.51 26.07 -1.95
C GLN A 290 13.72 25.40 -3.32
N GLU A 291 13.20 24.20 -3.49
CA GLU A 291 13.44 23.36 -4.68
C GLU A 291 12.55 23.73 -5.87
N GLN A 292 11.30 24.13 -5.63
CA GLN A 292 10.26 24.25 -6.66
C GLN A 292 9.25 25.39 -6.43
N ASP A 293 9.57 26.38 -5.58
CA ASP A 293 8.68 27.50 -5.20
C ASP A 293 7.29 27.04 -4.75
N PHE A 294 7.22 25.95 -4.00
CA PHE A 294 5.98 25.26 -3.58
C PHE A 294 5.10 24.75 -4.72
N VAL A 295 5.63 24.65 -5.94
CA VAL A 295 4.92 24.21 -7.15
C VAL A 295 3.68 25.05 -7.44
N PRO A 296 3.82 26.28 -7.97
CA PRO A 296 2.68 27.12 -8.33
C PRO A 296 1.78 26.44 -9.37
N VAL A 297 0.45 26.56 -9.21
CA VAL A 297 -0.54 25.85 -10.05
C VAL A 297 -0.45 26.25 -11.53
N ASN A 298 0.07 27.44 -11.83
CA ASN A 298 0.30 27.95 -13.18
C ASN A 298 1.66 27.54 -13.79
N THR A 299 2.54 26.86 -13.05
CA THR A 299 3.84 26.41 -13.57
C THR A 299 3.66 25.31 -14.63
N PRO A 300 4.34 25.40 -15.79
CA PRO A 300 4.33 24.32 -16.77
C PRO A 300 4.74 22.98 -16.14
N SER A 301 3.94 21.93 -16.37
CA SER A 301 4.12 20.62 -15.74
C SER A 301 3.97 20.58 -14.20
N ALA A 302 3.32 21.55 -13.54
CA ALA A 302 3.09 21.56 -12.08
C ALA A 302 2.63 20.21 -11.50
N SER A 303 1.75 19.46 -12.17
CA SER A 303 1.30 18.13 -11.72
C SER A 303 2.39 17.05 -11.73
N LYS A 304 3.40 17.16 -12.60
CA LYS A 304 4.60 16.31 -12.60
C LYS A 304 5.61 16.76 -11.54
N ILE A 305 5.80 18.07 -11.40
CA ILE A 305 6.70 18.64 -10.39
C ILE A 305 6.20 18.24 -8.99
N ALA A 306 4.89 18.32 -8.73
CA ALA A 306 4.29 17.93 -7.47
C ALA A 306 4.40 16.41 -7.14
N ASN A 307 4.84 15.57 -8.08
CA ASN A 307 5.22 14.18 -7.77
C ASN A 307 6.63 14.06 -7.18
N ASN A 308 7.53 15.00 -7.46
CA ASN A 308 8.86 15.10 -6.85
C ASN A 308 9.21 16.58 -6.58
N PRO A 309 8.52 17.24 -5.62
CA PRO A 309 8.74 18.65 -5.32
C PRO A 309 10.00 18.89 -4.47
N PHE A 310 10.75 17.84 -4.16
CA PHE A 310 11.96 17.83 -3.33
C PHE A 310 13.25 17.69 -4.15
N ASN A 311 13.14 17.58 -5.49
CA ASN A 311 14.23 17.23 -6.43
C ASN A 311 15.09 16.03 -5.99
N VAL A 312 14.51 15.04 -5.30
CA VAL A 312 15.26 13.84 -4.94
C VAL A 312 15.67 13.07 -6.19
N TYR A 313 16.86 12.48 -6.18
CA TYR A 313 17.52 11.93 -7.37
C TYR A 313 17.62 12.95 -8.51
N HIS A 314 18.38 14.02 -8.24
CA HIS A 314 18.72 15.16 -9.11
C HIS A 314 17.56 16.09 -9.48
N SER A 315 16.46 15.58 -10.05
CA SER A 315 15.35 16.43 -10.49
C SER A 315 14.05 15.65 -10.68
N TRP A 316 12.90 16.35 -10.65
CA TRP A 316 11.63 15.77 -11.09
C TRP A 316 11.60 15.37 -12.58
N GLN A 317 12.56 15.86 -13.38
CA GLN A 317 12.68 15.57 -14.82
C GLN A 317 13.35 14.21 -15.06
N GLU A 318 14.40 13.92 -14.29
CA GLU A 318 15.09 12.62 -14.29
C GLU A 318 14.34 11.57 -13.47
N TYR A 319 13.77 11.98 -12.33
CA TYR A 319 13.06 11.10 -11.41
C TYR A 319 11.64 11.59 -11.12
N ASN A 320 10.70 11.24 -12.01
CA ASN A 320 9.27 11.48 -11.82
C ASN A 320 8.57 10.24 -11.24
N THR A 321 8.45 10.19 -9.91
CA THR A 321 7.80 9.10 -9.15
C THR A 321 6.38 9.51 -8.73
N ASP A 322 5.96 9.26 -7.48
CA ASP A 322 4.80 9.89 -6.84
C ASP A 322 5.20 10.65 -5.55
N ILE A 323 4.31 11.53 -5.07
CA ILE A 323 4.58 12.39 -3.90
C ILE A 323 4.86 11.61 -2.62
N LYS A 324 4.37 10.38 -2.47
CA LYS A 324 4.64 9.55 -1.28
C LYS A 324 6.05 9.00 -1.35
N ASP A 325 6.51 8.60 -2.52
CA ASP A 325 7.85 8.07 -2.69
C ASP A 325 8.91 9.18 -2.53
N SER A 326 8.75 10.30 -3.26
CA SER A 326 9.69 11.43 -3.19
C SER A 326 9.79 12.06 -1.80
N SER A 327 8.66 12.24 -1.08
CA SER A 327 8.70 12.75 0.29
C SER A 327 9.42 11.81 1.25
N ARG A 328 9.28 10.49 1.09
CA ARG A 328 9.97 9.47 1.93
C ARG A 328 11.46 9.46 1.67
N ILE A 329 11.87 9.63 0.42
CA ILE A 329 13.28 9.73 0.05
C ILE A 329 13.86 10.98 0.70
N ALA A 330 13.22 12.15 0.52
CA ALA A 330 13.67 13.41 1.14
C ALA A 330 13.77 13.29 2.67
N ALA A 331 12.76 12.71 3.33
CA ALA A 331 12.77 12.47 4.76
C ALA A 331 13.94 11.58 5.23
N ARG A 332 14.27 10.53 4.47
CA ARG A 332 15.43 9.66 4.75
C ARG A 332 16.75 10.40 4.53
N THR A 333 16.86 11.17 3.45
CA THR A 333 18.05 11.99 3.16
C THR A 333 18.30 12.98 4.30
N ILE A 334 17.29 13.72 4.76
CA ILE A 334 17.38 14.64 5.91
C ILE A 334 17.91 13.94 7.17
N ILE A 335 17.38 12.76 7.49
CA ILE A 335 17.79 11.99 8.68
C ILE A 335 19.25 11.52 8.54
N ASN A 336 19.59 10.90 7.40
CA ASN A 336 20.94 10.39 7.15
C ASN A 336 21.99 11.52 7.14
N LEU A 337 21.70 12.65 6.48
CA LEU A 337 22.61 13.80 6.44
C LEU A 337 22.73 14.51 7.79
N SER A 338 21.75 14.36 8.69
CA SER A 338 21.86 14.86 10.07
C SER A 338 22.77 14.01 10.97
N GLU A 339 23.21 12.82 10.54
CA GLU A 339 23.99 11.93 11.41
C GLU A 339 25.31 12.55 11.86
N ASN A 340 25.62 12.39 13.15
CA ASN A 340 26.82 12.91 13.81
C ASN A 340 26.97 14.44 13.75
N MET A 341 25.91 15.18 13.40
CA MET A 341 25.91 16.65 13.41
C MET A 341 26.29 17.21 14.80
N PRO A 342 27.34 18.05 14.89
CA PRO A 342 27.69 18.76 16.12
C PRO A 342 26.55 19.67 16.61
N LYS A 343 26.38 19.79 17.93
CA LYS A 343 25.23 20.51 18.55
C LYS A 343 25.26 22.01 18.30
N GLU A 344 26.45 22.55 18.07
CA GLU A 344 26.77 23.93 17.76
C GLU A 344 26.53 24.30 16.28
N ASN A 345 26.37 23.31 15.40
CA ASN A 345 26.17 23.57 13.98
C ASN A 345 24.70 23.88 13.67
N ASN A 346 24.50 24.82 12.74
CA ASN A 346 23.20 25.07 12.14
C ASN A 346 22.77 23.85 11.30
N PRO A 347 21.61 23.23 11.58
CA PRO A 347 21.19 22.00 10.92
C PRO A 347 20.84 22.18 9.44
N PHE A 348 20.30 23.34 9.05
CA PHE A 348 19.99 23.62 7.64
C PHE A 348 21.27 23.73 6.82
N MET A 349 22.31 24.37 7.36
CA MET A 349 23.64 24.41 6.73
C MET A 349 24.31 23.04 6.72
N TRP A 350 24.17 22.26 7.80
CA TRP A 350 24.79 20.95 7.89
C TRP A 350 24.21 19.98 6.85
N ILE A 351 22.88 19.87 6.78
CA ILE A 351 22.18 19.04 5.79
C ILE A 351 22.44 19.58 4.37
N GLY A 352 22.41 20.91 4.19
CA GLY A 352 22.54 21.54 2.88
C GLY A 352 23.84 21.24 2.14
N LYS A 353 24.96 21.03 2.85
CA LYS A 353 26.28 20.69 2.26
C LYS A 353 26.25 19.49 1.32
N GLU A 354 25.40 18.51 1.63
CA GLU A 354 25.34 17.21 0.94
C GLU A 354 23.97 16.97 0.29
N TYR A 355 22.96 17.80 0.60
CA TYR A 355 21.64 17.71 -0.04
C TYR A 355 21.65 18.33 -1.45
N ALA A 356 22.39 19.44 -1.64
CA ALA A 356 22.47 20.16 -2.91
C ALA A 356 23.87 20.72 -3.16
N GLU A 357 24.21 20.94 -4.43
CA GLU A 357 25.49 21.56 -4.83
C GLU A 357 25.56 23.05 -4.49
N ASP A 358 24.42 23.72 -4.31
CA ASP A 358 24.38 25.13 -3.90
C ASP A 358 24.67 25.29 -2.40
N SER A 359 25.82 25.87 -2.09
CA SER A 359 26.20 26.29 -0.74
C SER A 359 25.18 27.16 0.01
N ASN A 360 24.26 27.84 -0.69
CA ASN A 360 23.20 28.64 -0.09
C ASN A 360 21.86 27.90 0.10
N TRP A 361 21.74 26.65 -0.35
CA TRP A 361 20.51 25.87 -0.21
C TRP A 361 19.99 25.85 1.23
N GLY A 362 20.90 25.65 2.20
CA GLY A 362 20.56 25.67 3.63
C GLY A 362 20.01 27.02 4.09
N ASN A 363 20.54 28.14 3.59
CA ASN A 363 20.05 29.49 3.89
C ASN A 363 18.64 29.69 3.37
N GLY A 364 18.35 29.21 2.16
CA GLY A 364 17.01 29.27 1.56
C GLY A 364 15.98 28.44 2.33
N VAL A 365 16.28 27.18 2.65
CA VAL A 365 15.38 26.32 3.45
C VAL A 365 15.16 26.91 4.85
N GLN A 366 16.19 27.46 5.49
CA GLN A 366 16.04 28.12 6.79
C GLN A 366 15.14 29.35 6.70
N ALA A 367 15.39 30.25 5.75
CA ALA A 367 14.61 31.47 5.57
C ALA A 367 13.13 31.17 5.32
N ILE A 368 12.84 30.15 4.51
CA ILE A 368 11.46 29.70 4.23
C ILE A 368 10.83 29.04 5.47
N PHE A 369 11.58 28.24 6.22
CA PHE A 369 11.11 27.65 7.48
C PHE A 369 10.74 28.75 8.50
N GLU A 370 11.57 29.78 8.61
CA GLU A 370 11.29 30.95 9.44
C GLU A 370 10.11 31.78 8.93
N GLU A 371 9.97 31.98 7.61
CA GLU A 371 8.82 32.66 7.00
C GLU A 371 7.49 31.98 7.36
N ILE A 372 7.42 30.65 7.24
CA ILE A 372 6.21 29.88 7.59
C ILE A 372 5.89 30.01 9.08
N ASN A 373 6.89 29.92 9.97
CA ASN A 373 6.70 30.10 11.41
C ASN A 373 6.27 31.54 11.76
N ASN A 374 6.80 32.55 11.07
CA ASN A 374 6.39 33.95 11.23
C ASN A 374 4.96 34.17 10.75
N TYR A 375 4.56 33.58 9.62
CA TYR A 375 3.16 33.57 9.16
C TYR A 375 2.24 32.96 10.23
N PHE A 376 2.66 31.86 10.86
CA PHE A 376 1.92 31.22 11.94
C PHE A 376 1.73 32.12 13.17
N ALA A 377 2.78 32.83 13.58
CA ALA A 377 2.73 33.78 14.69
C ALA A 377 1.76 34.93 14.39
N LEU A 378 1.91 35.59 13.23
CA LEU A 378 1.11 36.74 12.82
C LEU A 378 -0.39 36.43 12.65
N HIS A 379 -0.73 35.19 12.24
CA HIS A 379 -2.11 34.77 11.99
C HIS A 379 -2.69 33.91 13.13
N SER A 380 -2.14 34.00 14.35
CA SER A 380 -2.76 33.36 15.51
C SER A 380 -4.05 34.07 15.90
N LYS A 381 -5.14 33.30 16.02
CA LYS A 381 -6.41 33.79 16.56
C LYS A 381 -6.17 34.33 17.98
N LYS A 382 -6.61 35.56 18.23
CA LYS A 382 -6.77 36.10 19.59
C LYS A 382 -7.91 35.41 20.32
#